data_AF-A0AAV7X623-F1
#
_entry.id   AF-A0AAV7X623-F1
#
_cell.length_a   1.000
_cell.length_b   1.000
_cell.length_c   1.000
_cell.angle_alpha   90.00
_cell.angle_beta   90.00
_cell.angle_gamma   90.00
#
_symmetry.space_group_name_H-M   'P 1'
#
loop_
_entity.id
_entity.type
_entity.pdbx_description
1 polymer ?
#
loop_
_entity_poly.entity_id
_entity_poly.type
_entity_poly.pdbx_seq_one_letter_code
_entity_poly.pdbx_strand_id
1 'polypeptide(L)'
;MRPSTEPASALVLVVVLLCVPQGDGCPSVCNCTKVKNGPYLKVRCLEKVDHINQLDLSSIASQISHLDVSKSNIEDVGVGYFGHFTNLKRL
;
A
#
# COMPACT_ATOMS: atom_id res chain seq x y z
N MET A 1 3.84 28.17 47.94
CA MET A 1 4.58 28.54 46.71
C MET A 1 3.97 27.76 45.54
N ARG A 2 3.51 28.48 44.51
CA ARG A 2 2.93 27.87 43.30
C ARG A 2 4.06 27.31 42.42
N PRO A 3 3.83 26.18 41.73
CA PRO A 3 4.80 25.61 40.80
C PRO A 3 4.78 26.39 39.47
N SER A 4 5.95 26.80 38.98
CA SER A 4 6.13 27.25 37.61
C SER A 4 6.49 26.06 36.73
N THR A 5 5.56 25.76 35.83
CA THR A 5 5.68 24.84 34.69
C THR A 5 6.36 25.56 33.54
N GLU A 6 7.44 25.01 32.98
CA GLU A 6 7.77 25.17 31.55
C GLU A 6 8.39 23.89 30.97
N PRO A 7 8.20 23.62 29.65
CA PRO A 7 8.22 22.27 29.09
C PRO A 7 9.45 22.00 28.21
N ALA A 8 10.13 20.86 28.42
CA ALA A 8 11.17 20.40 27.51
C ALA A 8 10.56 19.64 26.32
N SER A 9 10.42 20.37 25.21
CA SER A 9 10.39 19.92 23.81
C SER A 9 10.11 18.43 23.55
N ALA A 10 8.85 18.10 23.32
CA ALA A 10 8.47 16.90 22.59
C ALA A 10 8.85 17.08 21.11
N LEU A 11 9.90 16.38 20.66
CA LEU A 11 10.11 16.05 19.26
C LEU A 11 8.93 15.18 18.81
N VAL A 12 7.86 15.82 18.36
CA VAL A 12 6.74 15.14 17.72
C VAL A 12 7.24 14.70 16.35
N LEU A 13 7.77 13.48 16.28
CA LEU A 13 7.92 12.75 15.03
C LEU A 13 6.49 12.58 14.49
N VAL A 14 6.07 13.49 13.60
CA VAL A 14 4.84 13.31 12.82
C VAL A 14 5.13 12.21 11.83
N VAL A 15 5.06 10.96 12.28
CA VAL A 15 4.86 9.82 11.40
C VAL A 15 3.45 10.03 10.87
N VAL A 16 3.36 10.65 9.70
CA VAL A 16 2.12 10.72 8.94
C VAL A 16 1.79 9.27 8.56
N LEU A 17 1.14 8.54 9.48
CA LEU A 17 0.34 7.38 9.12
C LEU A 17 -0.76 7.94 8.22
N LEU A 18 -0.46 8.00 6.92
CA LEU A 18 -1.45 8.05 5.87
C LEU A 18 -2.20 6.72 5.90
N CYS A 19 -3.01 6.50 6.94
CA CYS A 19 -4.16 5.63 6.89
C CYS A 19 -5.18 6.32 5.98
N VAL A 20 -4.86 6.37 4.68
CA VAL A 20 -5.87 6.55 3.64
C VAL A 20 -6.87 5.41 3.87
N PRO A 21 -8.18 5.67 3.87
CA PRO A 21 -9.16 4.61 4.01
C PRO A 21 -8.84 3.54 2.98
N GLN A 22 -8.33 2.41 3.46
CA GLN A 22 -8.09 1.22 2.66
C GLN A 22 -9.47 0.90 2.09
N GLY A 23 -9.66 1.10 0.78
CA GLY A 23 -10.82 0.51 0.13
C GLY A 23 -10.81 -0.97 0.49
N ASP A 24 -11.95 -1.50 0.94
CA ASP A 24 -12.14 -2.91 1.25
C ASP A 24 -11.31 -3.78 0.29
N GLY A 25 -10.27 -4.44 0.80
CA GLY A 25 -9.39 -5.31 0.01
C GLY A 25 -7.98 -4.79 -0.33
N CYS A 26 -7.48 -3.71 0.28
CA CYS A 26 -6.03 -3.42 0.24
C CYS A 26 -5.27 -4.24 1.30
N PRO A 27 -4.27 -5.06 0.94
CA PRO A 27 -3.51 -5.84 1.91
C PRO A 27 -2.64 -4.94 2.79
N SER A 28 -2.55 -5.25 4.09
CA SER A 28 -1.84 -4.42 5.09
C SER A 28 -0.35 -4.25 4.83
N VAL A 29 0.26 -5.22 4.12
CA VAL A 29 1.66 -5.18 3.69
C VAL A 29 1.91 -4.22 2.51
N CYS A 30 0.84 -3.67 1.92
CA CYS A 30 0.92 -2.73 0.81
C CYS A 30 0.15 -1.44 1.10
N ASN A 31 0.55 -0.39 0.39
CA ASN A 31 -0.09 0.90 0.41
C ASN A 31 -0.85 1.10 -0.91
N CYS A 32 -2.16 1.24 -0.83
CA CYS A 32 -3.02 1.52 -1.97
C CYS A 32 -3.36 3.01 -2.00
N THR A 33 -3.01 3.66 -3.10
CA THR A 33 -3.25 5.09 -3.32
C THR A 33 -4.07 5.28 -4.58
N LYS A 34 -5.06 6.17 -4.54
CA LYS A 34 -5.79 6.58 -5.75
C LYS A 34 -4.88 7.41 -6.64
N VAL A 35 -4.91 7.15 -7.94
CA VAL A 35 -4.23 7.98 -8.93
C VAL A 35 -4.92 9.36 -8.94
N LYS A 36 -4.14 10.45 -8.99
CA LYS A 36 -4.71 11.81 -9.03
C LYS A 36 -5.69 11.93 -10.20
N ASN A 37 -6.94 12.30 -9.91
CA ASN A 37 -8.03 12.46 -10.87
C ASN A 37 -8.40 11.20 -11.69
N GLY A 38 -8.17 10.00 -11.17
CA GLY A 38 -8.52 8.75 -11.85
C GLY A 38 -9.31 7.77 -10.98
N PRO A 39 -10.06 6.85 -11.60
CA PRO A 39 -10.75 5.78 -10.88
C PRO A 39 -9.80 4.64 -10.45
N TYR A 40 -8.52 4.73 -10.78
CA TYR A 40 -7.56 3.64 -10.61
C TYR A 40 -6.71 3.77 -9.35
N LEU A 41 -6.18 2.62 -8.93
CA LEU A 41 -5.31 2.46 -7.77
C LEU A 41 -3.86 2.20 -8.22
N LYS A 42 -2.95 2.75 -7.43
CA LYS A 42 -1.54 2.37 -7.37
C LYS A 42 -1.31 1.63 -6.06
N VAL A 43 -0.90 0.38 -6.16
CA VAL A 43 -0.57 -0.51 -5.04
C VAL A 43 0.93 -0.59 -4.94
N ARG A 44 1.49 -0.33 -3.76
CA ARG A 44 2.91 -0.43 -3.48
C ARG A 44 3.16 -1.24 -2.23
N CYS A 45 3.82 -2.38 -2.36
CA CYS A 45 4.11 -3.20 -1.20
C CYS A 45 5.31 -2.63 -0.42
N LEU A 46 5.08 -2.40 0.88
CA LEU A 46 6.02 -1.72 1.77
C LEU A 46 7.04 -2.71 2.33
N GLU A 47 6.59 -3.94 2.52
CA GLU A 47 7.35 -5.07 3.04
C GLU A 47 7.67 -6.08 1.93
N LYS A 48 8.60 -6.99 2.26
CA LYS A 48 8.98 -8.08 1.37
C LYS A 48 7.85 -9.09 1.32
N VAL A 49 7.47 -9.47 0.11
CA VAL A 49 6.44 -10.49 -0.17
C VAL A 49 7.18 -11.67 -0.80
N ASP A 50 7.19 -12.81 -0.16
CA ASP A 50 7.91 -13.98 -0.68
C ASP A 50 7.20 -14.59 -1.89
N HIS A 51 5.86 -14.56 -1.90
CA HIS A 51 5.06 -15.07 -3.00
C HIS A 51 3.94 -14.11 -3.39
N ILE A 52 3.80 -13.81 -4.68
CA ILE A 52 2.78 -12.87 -5.18
C ILE A 52 1.36 -13.27 -4.75
N ASN A 53 1.10 -14.58 -4.64
CA ASN A 53 -0.20 -15.16 -4.29
C ASN A 53 -0.61 -14.92 -2.83
N GLN A 54 0.30 -14.46 -1.96
CA GLN A 54 -0.03 -14.00 -0.61
C GLN A 54 -0.75 -12.65 -0.62
N LEU A 55 -0.63 -11.89 -1.71
CA LEU A 55 -1.35 -10.63 -1.88
C LEU A 55 -2.74 -10.93 -2.41
N ASP A 56 -3.74 -10.99 -1.53
CA ASP A 56 -5.13 -10.99 -1.98
C ASP A 56 -5.51 -9.59 -2.49
N LEU A 57 -5.30 -9.38 -3.79
CA LEU A 57 -5.68 -8.16 -4.51
C LEU A 57 -6.94 -8.36 -5.35
N SER A 58 -7.57 -9.53 -5.28
CA SER A 58 -8.70 -9.95 -6.12
C SER A 58 -9.84 -8.93 -6.12
N SER A 59 -10.20 -8.44 -4.92
CA SER A 59 -11.29 -7.47 -4.70
C SER A 59 -11.05 -6.10 -5.36
N ILE A 60 -9.79 -5.72 -5.54
CA ILE A 60 -9.40 -4.44 -6.14
C ILE A 60 -8.70 -4.58 -7.49
N ALA A 61 -8.48 -5.80 -7.99
CA ALA A 61 -7.65 -6.11 -9.16
C ALA A 61 -8.06 -5.32 -10.41
N SER A 62 -9.37 -5.19 -10.66
CA SER A 62 -9.90 -4.42 -11.80
C SER A 62 -9.63 -2.92 -11.70
N GLN A 63 -9.35 -2.39 -10.50
CA GLN A 63 -9.03 -0.99 -10.27
C GLN A 63 -7.53 -0.73 -10.27
N ILE A 64 -6.68 -1.76 -10.18
CA ILE A 64 -5.22 -1.59 -10.12
C ILE A 64 -4.68 -1.23 -11.50
N SER A 65 -3.98 -0.10 -11.55
CA SER A 65 -3.25 0.36 -12.74
C SER A 65 -1.74 0.25 -12.61
N HIS A 66 -1.24 0.23 -11.38
CA HIS A 66 0.17 0.14 -11.06
C HIS A 66 0.33 -0.73 -9.82
N LEU A 67 1.06 -1.83 -9.94
CA LEU A 67 1.45 -2.69 -8.83
C LEU A 67 2.97 -2.58 -8.68
N ASP A 68 3.47 -2.16 -7.52
CA ASP A 68 4.90 -2.08 -7.22
C ASP A 68 5.23 -3.12 -6.14
N VAL A 69 5.88 -4.19 -6.57
CA VAL A 69 6.39 -5.29 -5.72
C VAL A 69 7.92 -5.34 -5.74
N SER A 70 8.57 -4.24 -6.10
CA SER A 70 10.04 -4.15 -6.28
C SER A 70 10.89 -4.47 -5.05
N LYS A 71 10.31 -4.40 -3.85
CA LYS A 71 10.98 -4.79 -2.60
C LYS A 71 11.02 -6.29 -2.37
N SER A 72 10.29 -7.06 -3.16
CA SER A 72 10.11 -8.50 -3.03
C SER A 72 11.02 -9.29 -3.96
N ASN A 73 11.38 -10.52 -3.57
CA ASN A 73 12.10 -11.44 -4.44
C ASN A 73 11.12 -12.49 -4.98
N ILE A 74 10.32 -12.09 -5.96
CA ILE A 74 9.27 -12.95 -6.50
C ILE A 74 9.85 -13.81 -7.63
N GLU A 75 10.06 -15.08 -7.34
CA GLU A 75 10.62 -16.05 -8.29
C GLU A 75 9.57 -16.63 -9.25
N ASP A 76 8.34 -16.76 -8.76
CA ASP A 76 7.20 -17.24 -9.54
C ASP A 76 5.95 -16.41 -9.22
N VAL A 77 5.25 -16.00 -10.28
CA VAL A 77 3.98 -15.27 -10.19
C VAL A 77 2.78 -16.17 -10.44
N GLY A 78 2.98 -17.44 -10.80
CA GLY A 78 1.93 -18.37 -11.20
C GLY A 78 1.26 -17.99 -12.53
N VAL A 79 0.75 -19.00 -13.24
CA VAL A 79 0.02 -18.77 -14.49
C VAL A 79 -1.31 -18.09 -14.18
N GLY A 80 -1.59 -16.96 -14.82
CA GLY A 80 -2.90 -16.31 -14.78
C GLY A 80 -3.17 -15.43 -13.57
N TYR A 81 -2.20 -15.23 -12.66
CA TYR A 81 -2.37 -14.33 -11.52
C TYR A 81 -2.82 -12.92 -11.93
N PHE A 82 -2.22 -12.38 -12.99
CA PHE A 82 -2.58 -11.06 -13.53
C PHE A 82 -3.86 -11.06 -14.40
N GLY A 83 -4.55 -12.19 -14.57
CA GLY A 83 -5.74 -12.31 -15.42
C GLY A 83 -6.91 -11.43 -14.97
N HIS A 84 -6.99 -11.12 -13.68
CA HIS A 84 -8.03 -10.25 -13.12
C HIS A 84 -7.67 -8.75 -13.14
N PHE A 85 -6.42 -8.42 -13.51
CA PHE A 85 -5.88 -7.06 -13.46
C PHE A 85 -6.08 -6.34 -14.81
N THR A 86 -7.34 -6.17 -15.21
CA THR A 86 -7.74 -5.68 -16.54
C THR A 86 -7.26 -4.26 -16.88
N ASN A 87 -6.88 -3.47 -15.87
CA ASN A 87 -6.40 -2.09 -16.03
C ASN A 87 -4.91 -1.92 -15.70
N LEU A 88 -4.17 -3.01 -15.46
CA LEU A 88 -2.76 -2.95 -15.10
C LEU A 88 -1.92 -2.41 -16.27
N LYS A 89 -1.21 -1.32 -16.00
CA LYS A 89 -0.33 -0.65 -16.98
C LYS A 89 1.14 -0.73 -16.58
N ARG A 90 1.42 -0.94 -15.29
CA ARG A 90 2.78 -1.04 -14.75
C ARG A 90 2.84 -2.08 -13.63
N LEU A 91 3.87 -2.91 -13.69
CA LEU A 91 4.28 -3.89 -12.69
C LEU A 91 5.72 -3.58 -12.24
#